data_AF-A0A538JN53-F1
#
_entry.id   AF-A0A538JN53-F1
#
_cell.length_a   1.000
_cell.length_b   1.000
_cell.length_c   1.000
_cell.angle_alpha   90.00
_cell.angle_beta   90.00
_cell.angle_gamma   90.00
#
_symmetry.space_group_name_H-M   'P 1'
#
loop_
_entity.id
_entity.type
_entity.pdbx_description
1 polymer ?
#
loop_
_entity_poly.entity_id
_entity_poly.type
_entity_poly.pdbx_seq_one_letter_code
_entity_poly.pdbx_strand_id
1 'polypeptide(L)'
;MTRRRFVRILLTLAVSGGCLAYILWQLNVRRTAHILVHSDLGWFAGAVLVMLAGVPPMAYRWQKLLEARGIRERLSWLMRSYLVSYTAGQVLPTAVGGDASRVYESARRHPGRLGDLTAIVLLERALGGVATLVLAAIGFALAVGRYDVGPYLWIEGAFVLGTIVLGVLFFSHRARGPLRRFVPFLRRLRVERPLRALYEGVHVFRRHVRLMAWISLLTLGVQAVRVLAIWMAGRSVGIELSPRPYYVMGPLLFLVILVPFTING
;
A
#
# COMPACT_ATOMS: atom_id res chain seq x y z
N MET A 1 15.32 20.66 -14.77
CA MET A 1 14.01 20.18 -14.26
C MET A 1 12.89 20.98 -14.92
N THR A 2 11.80 20.35 -15.39
CA THR A 2 10.68 21.08 -16.00
C THR A 2 9.87 21.86 -14.96
N ARG A 3 9.47 23.11 -15.26
CA ARG A 3 8.71 24.02 -14.38
C ARG A 3 7.51 23.35 -13.69
N ARG A 4 6.83 22.43 -14.39
CA ARG A 4 5.72 21.62 -13.86
C ARG A 4 6.12 20.64 -12.74
N ARG A 5 7.32 20.04 -12.80
CA ARG A 5 7.82 19.16 -11.72
C ARG A 5 8.18 19.96 -10.48
N PHE A 6 8.80 21.13 -10.64
CA PHE A 6 9.14 22.00 -9.52
C PHE A 6 7.90 22.51 -8.78
N VAL A 7 6.89 22.99 -9.50
CA VAL A 7 5.61 23.40 -8.92
C VAL A 7 4.93 22.26 -8.16
N ARG A 8 4.93 21.04 -8.71
CA ARG A 8 4.37 19.87 -8.01
C ARG A 8 5.11 19.58 -6.71
N ILE A 9 6.44 19.60 -6.70
CA ILE A 9 7.24 19.37 -5.49
C ILE A 9 6.95 20.45 -4.45
N LEU A 10 6.93 21.72 -4.85
CA LEU A 10 6.66 22.85 -3.95
C LEU A 10 5.26 22.74 -3.33
N LEU A 11 4.26 22.38 -4.14
CA LEU A 11 2.88 22.22 -3.68
C LEU A 11 2.75 21.02 -2.73
N THR A 12 3.38 19.88 -3.04
CA THR A 12 3.43 18.73 -2.13
C THR A 12 4.11 19.08 -0.80
N LEU A 13 5.24 19.80 -0.83
CA LEU A 13 5.93 20.25 0.38
C LEU A 13 5.08 21.23 1.19
N ALA A 14 4.37 22.16 0.53
CA ALA A 14 3.50 23.12 1.20
C ALA A 14 2.30 22.42 1.86
N VAL A 15 1.67 21.46 1.17
CA VAL A 15 0.55 20.68 1.73
C VAL A 15 1.02 19.81 2.89
N SER A 16 2.11 19.04 2.72
CA SER A 16 2.66 18.22 3.79
C SER A 16 3.13 19.06 5.00
N GLY A 17 3.79 20.18 4.75
CA GLY A 17 4.23 21.11 5.80
C GLY A 17 3.06 21.78 6.51
N GLY A 18 2.01 22.17 5.78
CA GLY A 18 0.78 22.74 6.34
C GLY A 18 0.01 21.74 7.21
N CYS A 19 -0.15 20.51 6.74
CA CYS A 19 -0.75 19.43 7.54
C CYS A 19 0.07 19.15 8.81
N LEU A 20 1.40 19.07 8.70
CA LEU A 20 2.28 18.85 9.84
C LEU A 20 2.19 20.01 10.85
N ALA A 21 2.21 21.26 10.38
CA ALA A 21 2.06 22.44 11.24
C ALA A 21 0.70 22.45 11.93
N TYR A 22 -0.38 22.11 11.23
CA TYR A 22 -1.72 22.00 11.81
C TYR A 22 -1.78 20.92 12.90
N ILE A 23 -1.19 19.75 12.65
CA ILE A 23 -1.13 18.66 13.64
C ILE A 23 -0.32 19.09 14.86
N LEU A 24 0.85 19.72 14.66
CA LEU A 24 1.70 20.22 15.74
C LEU A 24 1.03 21.34 16.54
N TRP A 25 0.22 22.18 15.89
CA TRP A 25 -0.55 23.24 16.54
C TRP A 25 -1.67 22.69 17.43
N GLN A 26 -2.33 21.60 17.02
CA GLN A 26 -3.34 20.89 17.81
C GLN A 26 -2.73 20.03 18.93
N LEU A 27 -1.46 19.63 18.80
CA LEU A 27 -0.77 18.78 19.76
C LEU A 27 -0.27 19.58 20.96
N ASN A 28 -0.70 19.17 22.16
CA ASN A 28 0.01 19.56 23.37
C ASN A 28 1.30 18.72 23.46
N VAL A 29 2.42 19.31 23.04
CA VAL A 29 3.73 18.64 22.96
C VAL A 29 4.14 18.03 24.31
N ARG A 30 3.87 18.71 25.42
CA ARG A 30 4.18 18.19 26.77
C ARG A 30 3.37 16.94 27.10
N ARG A 31 2.05 16.97 26.84
CA ARG A 31 1.18 15.81 27.08
C ARG A 31 1.58 14.63 26.19
N THR A 32 1.92 14.89 24.94
CA THR A 32 2.36 13.87 23.97
C THR A 32 3.68 13.23 24.40
N ALA A 33 4.66 14.04 24.82
CA ALA A 33 5.93 13.54 25.34
C ALA A 33 5.72 12.69 26.61
N HIS A 34 4.83 13.11 27.52
CA HIS A 34 4.52 12.34 28.71
C HIS A 34 3.90 10.97 28.39
N ILE A 35 2.98 10.91 27.43
CA ILE A 35 2.36 9.65 26.98
C ILE A 35 3.40 8.75 26.31
N LEU A 36 4.28 9.30 25.46
CA LEU A 36 5.36 8.55 24.81
C LEU A 36 6.34 7.94 25.82
N VAL A 37 6.71 8.70 26.86
CA VAL A 37 7.61 8.21 27.92
C VAL A 37 6.97 7.12 28.78
N HIS A 38 5.67 7.20 29.04
CA HIS A 38 4.93 6.20 29.82
C HIS A 38 4.27 5.13 28.94
N SER A 39 4.71 4.99 27.69
CA SER A 39 4.14 4.00 26.78
C SER A 39 4.58 2.60 27.20
N ASP A 40 3.67 1.63 27.04
CA ASP A 40 3.99 0.22 27.28
C ASP A 40 4.96 -0.28 26.20
N LEU A 41 6.23 -0.43 26.59
CA LEU A 41 7.31 -0.90 25.73
C LEU A 41 7.06 -2.30 25.18
N GLY A 42 6.28 -3.14 25.87
CA GLY A 42 5.92 -4.49 25.44
C GLY A 42 5.00 -4.45 24.22
N TRP A 43 3.95 -3.64 24.26
CA TRP A 43 3.06 -3.43 23.10
C TRP A 43 3.78 -2.78 21.93
N PHE A 44 4.67 -1.81 22.19
CA PHE A 44 5.48 -1.19 21.14
C PHE A 44 6.45 -2.18 20.50
N ALA A 45 7.18 -2.97 21.31
CA ALA A 45 8.07 -4.02 20.82
C ALA A 45 7.27 -5.08 20.03
N GLY A 46 6.07 -5.44 20.48
CA GLY A 46 5.15 -6.29 19.74
C GLY A 46 4.81 -5.74 18.35
N ALA A 47 4.46 -4.45 18.25
CA ALA A 47 4.20 -3.81 16.96
C ALA A 47 5.41 -3.86 16.03
N VAL A 48 6.62 -3.57 16.55
CA VAL A 48 7.88 -3.64 15.79
C VAL A 48 8.15 -5.06 15.30
N LEU A 49 8.01 -6.06 16.18
CA LEU A 49 8.20 -7.46 15.83
C LEU A 49 7.23 -7.92 14.76
N VAL A 50 5.96 -7.52 14.84
CA VAL A 50 4.95 -7.83 13.83
C VAL A 50 5.29 -7.18 12.49
N MET A 51 5.75 -5.92 12.48
CA MET A 51 6.20 -5.27 11.24
C MET A 51 7.41 -5.97 10.62
N LEU A 52 8.40 -6.36 11.42
CA LEU A 52 9.59 -7.09 10.96
C LEU A 52 9.24 -8.50 10.48
N ALA A 53 8.35 -9.20 11.17
CA ALA A 53 7.85 -10.51 10.78
C ALA A 53 7.04 -10.48 9.47
N GLY A 54 6.53 -9.31 9.06
CA GLY A 54 5.92 -9.09 7.75
C GLY A 54 6.93 -9.07 6.59
N VAL A 55 8.23 -8.92 6.84
CA VAL A 55 9.27 -8.85 5.80
C VAL A 55 9.52 -10.22 5.12
N PRO A 56 9.79 -11.32 5.85
CA PRO A 56 9.99 -12.64 5.24
C PRO A 56 8.90 -13.10 4.25
N PRO A 57 7.58 -13.02 4.56
CA PRO A 57 6.56 -13.46 3.62
C PRO A 57 6.54 -12.60 2.35
N MET A 58 6.77 -11.28 2.47
CA MET A 58 6.85 -10.38 1.32
C MET A 58 8.09 -10.66 0.45
N ALA A 59 9.24 -10.94 1.07
CA ALA A 59 10.45 -11.34 0.38
C ALA A 59 10.27 -12.69 -0.35
N TYR A 60 9.62 -13.65 0.29
CA TYR A 60 9.34 -14.96 -0.30
C TYR A 60 8.34 -14.87 -1.46
N ARG A 61 7.31 -14.02 -1.33
CA ARG A 61 6.37 -13.68 -2.41
C ARG A 61 7.11 -13.16 -3.64
N TRP A 62 8.02 -12.20 -3.44
CA TRP A 62 8.83 -11.65 -4.52
C TRP A 62 9.75 -12.71 -5.15
N GLN A 63 10.36 -13.57 -4.34
CA GLN A 63 11.17 -14.69 -4.83
C GLN A 63 10.38 -15.57 -5.80
N LYS A 64 9.14 -15.94 -5.44
CA LYS A 64 8.29 -16.78 -6.30
C LYS A 64 7.88 -16.10 -7.60
N LEU A 65 7.66 -14.79 -7.57
CA LEU A 65 7.37 -14.01 -8.77
C LEU A 65 8.60 -13.91 -9.70
N LEU A 66 9.79 -13.75 -9.12
CA LEU A 66 11.05 -13.78 -9.86
C LEU A 66 11.31 -15.16 -10.48
N GLU A 67 11.12 -16.24 -9.71
CA GLU A 67 11.33 -17.62 -10.17
C GLU A 67 10.45 -17.96 -11.38
N ALA A 68 9.21 -17.50 -11.39
CA ALA A 68 8.29 -17.67 -12.50
C ALA A 68 8.66 -16.83 -13.75
N ARG A 69 9.57 -15.85 -13.63
CA ARG A 69 10.25 -15.16 -14.75
C ARG A 69 11.65 -15.73 -15.02
N GLY A 70 11.98 -16.87 -14.45
CA GLY A 70 13.29 -17.50 -14.58
C GLY A 70 14.43 -16.68 -13.97
N ILE A 71 14.15 -15.84 -12.98
CA ILE A 71 15.14 -15.11 -12.18
C ILE A 71 15.24 -15.82 -10.84
N ARG A 72 16.42 -16.35 -10.50
CA ARG A 72 16.65 -17.04 -9.23
C ARG A 72 17.47 -16.15 -8.32
N GLU A 73 16.93 -15.85 -7.14
CA GLU A 73 17.60 -15.03 -6.14
C GLU A 73 17.49 -15.68 -4.76
N ARG A 74 18.49 -15.39 -3.90
CA ARG A 74 18.51 -15.89 -2.52
C ARG A 74 17.55 -15.08 -1.65
N LEU A 75 16.74 -15.76 -0.83
CA LEU A 75 15.75 -15.12 0.04
C LEU A 75 16.39 -14.10 1.00
N SER A 76 17.56 -14.39 1.55
CA SER A 76 18.30 -13.49 2.45
C SER A 76 18.65 -12.15 1.78
N TRP A 77 19.03 -12.18 0.49
CA TRP A 77 19.28 -10.96 -0.25
C TRP A 77 17.98 -10.19 -0.52
N LEU A 78 16.91 -10.89 -0.87
CA LEU A 78 15.60 -10.27 -1.08
C LEU A 78 15.05 -9.62 0.18
N MET A 79 15.23 -10.24 1.35
CA MET A 79 14.88 -9.65 2.65
C MET A 79 15.66 -8.35 2.89
N ARG A 80 16.98 -8.34 2.65
CA ARG A 80 17.80 -7.13 2.74
C ARG A 80 17.30 -6.05 1.78
N SER A 81 17.03 -6.40 0.52
CA SER A 81 16.53 -5.44 -0.48
C SER A 81 15.16 -4.87 -0.07
N TYR A 82 14.29 -5.69 0.54
CA TYR A 82 13.01 -5.23 1.10
C TYR A 82 13.19 -4.24 2.25
N LEU A 83 14.12 -4.50 3.18
CA LEU A 83 14.42 -3.59 4.28
C LEU A 83 14.99 -2.26 3.77
N VAL A 84 15.94 -2.31 2.83
CA VAL A 84 16.49 -1.11 2.17
C VAL A 84 15.38 -0.33 1.48
N SER A 85 14.46 -1.04 0.82
CA SER A 85 13.32 -0.44 0.13
C SER A 85 12.32 0.20 1.09
N TYR A 86 12.10 -0.38 2.27
CA TYR A 86 11.31 0.26 3.31
C TYR A 86 11.98 1.53 3.80
N THR A 87 13.27 1.50 4.13
CA THR A 87 14.01 2.69 4.57
C THR A 87 14.02 3.77 3.49
N ALA A 88 14.27 3.41 2.23
CA ALA A 88 14.23 4.32 1.10
C ALA A 88 12.84 4.92 0.91
N GLY A 89 11.77 4.13 1.09
CA GLY A 89 10.39 4.59 1.04
C GLY A 89 10.02 5.60 2.13
N GLN A 90 10.66 5.53 3.31
CA GLN A 90 10.44 6.50 4.39
C GLN A 90 11.14 7.84 4.15
N VAL A 91 12.30 7.83 3.49
CA VAL A 91 13.09 9.04 3.22
C VAL A 91 12.70 9.72 1.92
N LEU A 92 12.31 8.94 0.90
CA LEU A 92 12.02 9.47 -0.42
C LEU A 92 10.62 10.09 -0.47
N PRO A 93 10.46 11.24 -1.15
CA PRO A 93 9.19 11.99 -1.21
C PRO A 93 8.07 11.28 -1.99
N THR A 94 8.26 10.01 -2.39
CA THR A 94 7.28 9.25 -3.17
C THR A 94 7.22 7.82 -2.66
N ALA A 95 6.01 7.27 -2.52
CA ALA A 95 5.79 5.84 -2.26
C ALA A 95 6.46 4.92 -3.31
N VAL A 96 6.73 5.46 -4.50
CA VAL A 96 7.45 4.80 -5.60
C VAL A 96 8.94 4.62 -5.30
N GLY A 97 9.53 5.44 -4.41
CA GLY A 97 10.96 5.46 -4.14
C GLY A 97 11.51 4.14 -3.59
N GLY A 98 10.77 3.52 -2.65
CA GLY A 98 11.14 2.21 -2.11
C GLY A 98 11.03 1.08 -3.13
N ASP A 99 10.00 1.09 -3.97
CA ASP A 99 9.89 0.10 -5.04
C ASP A 99 10.97 0.31 -6.12
N ALA A 100 11.32 1.56 -6.40
CA ALA A 100 12.37 1.92 -7.35
C ALA A 100 13.75 1.45 -6.89
N SER A 101 14.08 1.55 -5.60
CA SER A 101 15.36 1.02 -5.08
C SER A 101 15.48 -0.48 -5.28
N ARG A 102 14.41 -1.25 -5.01
CA ARG A 102 14.40 -2.70 -5.23
C ARG A 102 14.57 -3.07 -6.69
N VAL A 103 13.87 -2.38 -7.59
CA VAL A 103 13.98 -2.60 -9.05
C VAL A 103 15.39 -2.25 -9.51
N TYR A 104 15.95 -1.14 -9.05
CA TYR A 104 17.30 -0.72 -9.41
C TYR A 104 18.35 -1.73 -8.94
N GLU A 105 18.30 -2.16 -7.67
CA GLU A 105 19.21 -3.17 -7.13
C GLU A 105 19.11 -4.50 -7.89
N SER A 106 17.89 -4.94 -8.19
CA SER A 106 17.63 -6.19 -8.91
C SER A 106 18.08 -6.10 -10.37
N ALA A 107 17.87 -4.96 -11.03
CA ALA A 107 18.26 -4.72 -12.42
C ALA A 107 19.78 -4.65 -12.58
N ARG A 108 20.49 -4.13 -11.57
CA ARG A 108 21.96 -4.10 -11.55
C ARG A 108 22.57 -5.51 -11.52
N ARG A 109 21.90 -6.46 -10.89
CA ARG A 109 22.30 -7.89 -10.86
C ARG A 109 21.82 -8.70 -12.05
N HIS A 110 20.72 -8.28 -12.68
CA HIS A 110 20.14 -8.93 -13.84
C HIS A 110 20.00 -7.95 -15.01
N PRO A 111 21.11 -7.60 -15.69
CA PRO A 111 21.07 -6.72 -16.84
C PRO A 111 20.08 -7.22 -17.90
N GLY A 112 19.32 -6.30 -18.51
CA GLY A 112 18.34 -6.63 -19.55
C GLY A 112 16.97 -7.10 -19.05
N ARG A 113 16.77 -7.30 -17.74
CA ARG A 113 15.48 -7.76 -17.16
C ARG A 113 14.66 -6.67 -16.46
N LEU A 114 14.90 -5.40 -16.78
CA LEU A 114 14.19 -4.27 -16.16
C LEU A 114 12.67 -4.33 -16.37
N GLY A 115 12.22 -4.77 -17.55
CA GLY A 115 10.81 -4.95 -17.87
C GLY A 115 10.13 -5.96 -16.94
N ASP A 116 10.79 -7.10 -16.68
CA ASP A 116 10.26 -8.14 -15.80
C ASP A 116 10.14 -7.64 -14.35
N LEU A 117 11.19 -6.98 -13.86
CA LEU A 117 11.24 -6.46 -12.50
C LEU A 117 10.18 -5.39 -12.25
N THR A 118 9.99 -4.48 -13.21
CA THR A 118 8.96 -3.44 -13.12
C THR A 118 7.55 -4.03 -13.21
N ALA A 119 7.31 -5.03 -14.07
CA ALA A 119 6.03 -5.73 -14.13
C ALA A 119 5.69 -6.45 -12.81
N ILE A 120 6.67 -7.08 -12.16
CA ILE A 120 6.47 -7.73 -10.87
C ILE A 120 6.10 -6.71 -9.79
N VAL A 121 6.79 -5.57 -9.70
CA VAL A 121 6.43 -4.49 -8.74
C VAL A 121 5.00 -4.04 -8.97
N LEU A 122 4.61 -3.77 -10.22
CA LEU A 122 3.27 -3.30 -10.54
C LEU A 122 2.20 -4.33 -10.16
N LEU A 123 2.46 -5.61 -10.40
CA LEU A 123 1.61 -6.70 -9.95
C LEU A 123 1.49 -6.71 -8.42
N GLU A 124 2.60 -6.58 -7.70
CA GLU A 124 2.59 -6.53 -6.24
C GLU A 124 1.81 -5.34 -5.68
N ARG A 125 1.87 -4.17 -6.34
CA ARG A 125 1.08 -2.99 -5.99
C ARG A 125 -0.41 -3.25 -6.21
N ALA A 126 -0.79 -3.85 -7.34
CA ALA A 126 -2.19 -4.18 -7.62
C ALA A 126 -2.73 -5.21 -6.63
N LEU A 127 -1.97 -6.25 -6.31
CA LEU A 127 -2.33 -7.25 -5.31
C LEU A 127 -2.48 -6.64 -3.91
N GLY A 128 -1.56 -5.74 -3.53
CA GLY A 128 -1.64 -5.00 -2.28
C GLY A 128 -2.90 -4.13 -2.21
N GLY A 129 -3.21 -3.43 -3.30
CA GLY A 129 -4.43 -2.64 -3.45
C GLY A 129 -5.68 -3.51 -3.28
N VAL A 130 -5.81 -4.59 -4.06
CA VAL A 130 -6.95 -5.53 -3.97
C VAL A 130 -7.09 -6.10 -2.57
N ALA A 131 -5.99 -6.52 -1.93
CA ALA A 131 -6.03 -7.02 -0.56
C ALA A 131 -6.54 -5.96 0.42
N THR A 132 -6.13 -4.69 0.28
CA THR A 132 -6.68 -3.58 1.05
C THR A 132 -8.18 -3.40 0.80
N LEU A 133 -8.66 -3.58 -0.43
CA LEU A 133 -10.11 -3.47 -0.75
C LEU A 133 -10.92 -4.56 -0.09
N VAL A 134 -10.41 -5.79 -0.16
CA VAL A 134 -11.07 -6.93 0.47
C VAL A 134 -11.13 -6.72 1.98
N LEU A 135 -10.05 -6.24 2.60
CA LEU A 135 -10.05 -5.90 4.02
C LEU A 135 -11.01 -4.76 4.35
N ALA A 136 -11.08 -3.71 3.53
CA ALA A 136 -12.01 -2.60 3.73
C ALA A 136 -13.46 -3.09 3.65
N ALA A 137 -13.79 -3.93 2.66
CA ALA A 137 -15.11 -4.51 2.51
C ALA A 137 -15.49 -5.43 3.69
N ILE A 138 -14.54 -6.24 4.17
CA ILE A 138 -14.72 -7.06 5.37
C ILE A 138 -14.93 -6.16 6.60
N GLY A 139 -14.12 -5.12 6.76
CA GLY A 139 -14.24 -4.12 7.82
C GLY A 139 -15.62 -3.48 7.84
N PHE A 140 -16.07 -2.96 6.70
CA PHE A 140 -17.41 -2.39 6.54
C PHE A 140 -18.51 -3.39 6.90
N ALA A 141 -18.44 -4.62 6.39
CA ALA A 141 -19.42 -5.66 6.68
C ALA A 141 -19.49 -6.00 8.19
N LEU A 142 -18.36 -5.92 8.90
CA LEU A 142 -18.31 -6.11 10.36
C LEU A 142 -18.84 -4.91 11.15
N ALA A 143 -18.84 -3.71 10.55
CA ALA A 143 -19.30 -2.47 11.17
C ALA A 143 -20.82 -2.25 11.00
N VAL A 144 -21.37 -2.67 9.85
CA VAL A 144 -22.80 -2.54 9.53
C VAL A 144 -23.66 -3.24 10.60
N GLY A 145 -24.56 -2.48 11.21
CA GLY A 145 -25.52 -2.98 12.21
C GLY A 145 -25.02 -3.04 13.66
N ARG A 146 -23.78 -2.65 13.95
CA ARG A 146 -23.24 -2.62 15.33
C ARG A 146 -22.85 -1.25 15.86
N TYR A 147 -22.67 -0.28 14.97
CA TYR A 147 -22.31 1.09 15.32
C TYR A 147 -23.39 2.02 14.76
N ASP A 148 -23.90 2.95 15.58
CA ASP A 148 -24.70 4.10 15.12
C ASP A 148 -23.77 5.10 14.43
N VAL A 149 -23.25 4.70 13.27
CA VAL A 149 -22.38 5.52 12.44
C VAL A 149 -23.28 6.30 11.50
N GLY A 150 -23.43 7.60 11.76
CA GLY A 150 -24.13 8.55 10.89
C GLY A 150 -23.46 8.72 9.51
N PRO A 151 -23.23 9.95 9.00
CA PRO A 151 -22.68 10.20 7.64
C PRO A 151 -21.40 9.42 7.27
N TYR A 152 -20.65 8.95 8.26
CA TYR A 152 -19.48 8.09 8.11
C TYR A 152 -19.78 6.79 7.34
N LEU A 153 -20.96 6.17 7.51
CA LEU A 153 -21.33 4.95 6.78
C LEU A 153 -21.48 5.22 5.27
N TRP A 154 -21.92 6.42 4.90
CA TRP A 154 -22.03 6.86 3.50
C TRP A 154 -20.68 7.19 2.89
N ILE A 155 -19.78 7.81 3.66
CA ILE A 155 -18.39 8.04 3.23
C ILE A 155 -17.67 6.70 3.06
N GLU A 156 -17.85 5.77 4.01
CA GLU A 156 -17.29 4.43 3.97
C GLU A 156 -17.85 3.63 2.80
N GLY A 157 -19.17 3.66 2.59
CA GLY A 157 -19.84 3.08 1.43
C GLY A 157 -19.39 3.69 0.10
N ALA A 158 -19.17 5.01 0.04
CA ALA A 158 -18.67 5.69 -1.15
C ALA A 158 -17.19 5.34 -1.44
N PHE A 159 -16.35 5.19 -0.42
CA PHE A 159 -14.99 4.69 -0.57
C PHE A 159 -14.98 3.23 -1.01
N VAL A 160 -15.76 2.35 -0.38
CA VAL A 160 -15.89 0.95 -0.77
C VAL A 160 -16.41 0.83 -2.20
N LEU A 161 -17.48 1.55 -2.57
CA LEU A 161 -18.05 1.56 -3.92
C LEU A 161 -17.08 2.16 -4.94
N GLY A 162 -16.50 3.33 -4.65
CA GLY A 162 -15.51 3.97 -5.51
C GLY A 162 -14.30 3.08 -5.77
N THR A 163 -13.93 2.27 -4.76
CA THR A 163 -12.81 1.36 -4.90
C THR A 163 -13.16 0.00 -5.49
N ILE A 164 -14.39 -0.49 -5.34
CA ILE A 164 -14.95 -1.58 -6.15
C ILE A 164 -15.01 -1.15 -7.62
N VAL A 165 -15.43 0.09 -7.90
CA VAL A 165 -15.47 0.66 -9.25
C VAL A 165 -14.06 0.78 -9.82
N LEU A 166 -13.07 1.29 -9.07
CA LEU A 166 -11.66 1.28 -9.47
C LEU A 166 -11.17 -0.16 -9.68
N GLY A 167 -11.39 -1.06 -8.74
CA GLY A 167 -11.03 -2.47 -8.84
C GLY A 167 -11.63 -3.16 -10.07
N VAL A 168 -12.91 -2.95 -10.36
CA VAL A 168 -13.61 -3.47 -11.54
C VAL A 168 -13.11 -2.81 -12.82
N LEU A 169 -12.85 -1.50 -12.83
CA LEU A 169 -12.21 -0.81 -13.96
C LEU A 169 -10.78 -1.33 -14.23
N PHE A 170 -10.05 -1.69 -13.17
CA PHE A 170 -8.68 -2.22 -13.25
C PHE A 170 -8.62 -3.74 -13.57
N PHE A 171 -9.62 -4.54 -13.16
CA PHE A 171 -9.61 -6.02 -13.28
C PHE A 171 -10.62 -6.61 -14.28
N SER A 172 -11.69 -5.90 -14.68
CA SER A 172 -12.74 -6.48 -15.52
C SER A 172 -12.36 -6.52 -17.01
N HIS A 173 -12.21 -7.74 -17.53
CA HIS A 173 -12.07 -8.04 -18.95
C HIS A 173 -13.28 -7.59 -19.80
N ARG A 174 -14.48 -7.35 -19.23
CA ARG A 174 -15.67 -6.89 -19.98
C ARG A 174 -15.78 -5.37 -20.11
N ALA A 175 -14.96 -4.59 -19.39
CA ALA A 175 -14.87 -3.14 -19.56
C ALA A 175 -14.21 -2.72 -20.89
N ARG A 176 -13.74 -3.68 -21.72
CA ARG A 176 -13.17 -3.48 -23.06
C ARG A 176 -14.02 -2.59 -24.00
N GLY A 177 -15.35 -2.62 -23.87
CA GLY A 177 -16.29 -1.82 -24.67
C GLY A 177 -16.39 -0.36 -24.24
N PRO A 178 -16.82 -0.06 -23.00
CA PRO A 178 -16.96 1.32 -22.52
C PRO A 178 -15.62 2.02 -22.26
N LEU A 179 -14.54 1.30 -21.91
CA LEU A 179 -13.23 1.91 -21.66
C LEU A 179 -12.61 2.52 -22.93
N ARG A 180 -12.93 2.01 -24.13
CA ARG A 180 -12.56 2.64 -25.42
C ARG A 180 -13.17 4.03 -25.59
N ARG A 181 -14.36 4.29 -25.02
CA ARG A 181 -15.03 5.60 -25.03
C ARG A 181 -14.38 6.60 -24.08
N PHE A 182 -13.74 6.13 -23.00
CA PHE A 182 -13.02 6.95 -22.02
C PHE A 182 -11.51 7.08 -22.29
N VAL A 183 -10.99 6.44 -23.33
CA VAL A 183 -9.60 6.62 -23.82
C VAL A 183 -9.20 8.10 -23.98
N PRO A 184 -10.04 9.02 -24.49
CA PRO A 184 -9.66 10.44 -24.57
C PRO A 184 -9.43 11.08 -23.20
N PHE A 185 -10.18 10.63 -22.18
CA PHE A 185 -10.09 11.12 -20.81
C PHE A 185 -8.89 10.52 -20.06
N LEU A 186 -8.62 9.22 -20.26
CA LEU A 186 -7.43 8.54 -19.73
C LEU A 186 -6.12 9.05 -20.36
N ARG A 187 -6.14 9.43 -21.64
CA ARG A 187 -5.02 10.12 -22.32
C ARG A 187 -4.70 11.46 -21.67
N ARG A 188 -5.73 12.19 -21.23
CA ARG A 188 -5.61 13.45 -20.50
C ARG A 188 -4.97 13.25 -19.11
N LEU A 189 -5.23 12.12 -18.46
CA LEU A 189 -4.65 11.75 -17.15
C LEU A 189 -3.29 10.98 -17.20
N ARG A 190 -2.72 10.67 -18.38
CA ARG A 190 -1.43 9.95 -18.54
C ARG A 190 -1.34 8.56 -17.87
N VAL A 191 -2.45 7.82 -17.78
CA VAL A 191 -2.50 6.51 -17.08
C VAL A 191 -2.25 5.30 -18.00
N GLU A 192 -2.07 5.50 -19.31
CA GLU A 192 -1.94 4.41 -20.30
C GLU A 192 -0.74 3.47 -20.06
N ARG A 193 0.40 4.03 -19.61
CA ARG A 193 1.64 3.28 -19.39
C ARG A 193 1.56 2.30 -18.22
N PRO A 194 1.13 2.72 -17.01
CA PRO A 194 0.96 1.78 -15.90
C PRO A 194 -0.12 0.73 -16.19
N LEU A 195 -1.19 1.07 -16.92
CA LEU A 195 -2.23 0.12 -17.30
C LEU A 195 -1.70 -1.00 -18.22
N ARG A 196 -0.92 -0.64 -19.26
CA ARG A 196 -0.35 -1.63 -20.19
C ARG A 196 0.66 -2.55 -19.50
N ALA A 197 1.48 -2.01 -18.62
CA ALA A 197 2.46 -2.78 -17.86
C ALA A 197 1.81 -3.71 -16.81
N LEU A 198 0.68 -3.30 -16.21
CA LEU A 198 -0.14 -4.17 -15.36
C LEU A 198 -0.81 -5.29 -16.17
N TYR A 199 -1.32 -4.95 -17.34
CA TYR A 199 -1.95 -5.91 -18.25
C TYR A 199 -0.97 -7.00 -18.68
N GLU A 200 0.24 -6.62 -19.09
CA GLU A 200 1.30 -7.58 -19.40
C GLU A 200 1.71 -8.39 -18.16
N GLY A 201 1.85 -7.74 -17.00
CA GLY A 201 2.14 -8.42 -15.74
C GLY A 201 1.12 -9.51 -15.40
N VAL A 202 -0.17 -9.20 -15.37
CA VAL A 202 -1.22 -10.18 -15.08
C VAL A 202 -1.29 -11.26 -16.18
N HIS A 203 -1.16 -10.89 -17.46
CA HIS A 203 -1.21 -11.84 -18.56
C HIS A 203 -0.08 -12.87 -18.50
N VAL A 204 1.12 -12.44 -18.08
CA VAL A 204 2.31 -13.28 -17.91
C VAL A 204 2.11 -14.36 -16.83
N PHE A 205 1.31 -14.10 -15.80
CA PHE A 205 1.07 -15.06 -14.70
C PHE A 205 -0.24 -15.86 -14.82
N ARG A 206 -1.04 -15.68 -15.89
CA ARG A 206 -2.34 -16.40 -16.07
C ARG A 206 -2.22 -17.93 -16.08
N ARG A 207 -1.06 -18.47 -16.46
CA ARG A 207 -0.79 -19.93 -16.42
C ARG A 207 -0.51 -20.47 -15.02
N HIS A 208 -0.35 -19.60 -14.01
CA HIS A 208 -0.02 -19.97 -12.63
C HIS A 208 -1.14 -19.57 -11.65
N VAL A 209 -2.38 -19.98 -11.91
CA VAL A 209 -3.56 -19.62 -11.08
C VAL A 209 -3.36 -19.98 -9.60
N ARG A 210 -2.78 -21.15 -9.31
CA ARG A 210 -2.47 -21.58 -7.94
C ARG A 210 -1.47 -20.67 -7.25
N LEU A 211 -0.45 -20.19 -7.97
CA LEU A 211 0.53 -19.23 -7.45
C LEU A 211 -0.15 -17.89 -7.17
N MET A 212 -0.99 -17.39 -8.10
CA MET A 212 -1.71 -16.13 -7.92
C MET A 212 -2.69 -16.16 -6.74
N ALA A 213 -3.42 -17.27 -6.56
CA ALA A 213 -4.30 -17.46 -5.42
C ALA A 213 -3.52 -17.46 -4.10
N TRP A 214 -2.43 -18.24 -4.03
CA TRP A 214 -1.57 -18.30 -2.85
C TRP A 214 -0.94 -16.93 -2.52
N ILE A 215 -0.43 -16.22 -3.53
CA ILE A 215 0.13 -14.87 -3.37
C ILE A 215 -0.93 -13.87 -2.88
N SER A 216 -2.16 -13.97 -3.37
CA SER A 216 -3.27 -13.10 -2.97
C SER A 216 -3.66 -13.34 -1.50
N LEU A 217 -3.80 -14.61 -1.10
CA LEU A 217 -4.07 -15.00 0.29
C LEU A 217 -2.96 -14.55 1.24
N LEU A 218 -1.69 -14.75 0.84
CA LEU A 218 -0.55 -14.28 1.61
C LEU A 218 -0.58 -12.75 1.77
N THR A 219 -0.88 -12.02 0.68
CA THR A 219 -0.96 -10.55 0.71
C THR A 219 -2.08 -10.09 1.64
N LEU A 220 -3.24 -10.75 1.60
CA LEU A 220 -4.36 -10.47 2.50
C LEU A 220 -3.97 -10.70 3.97
N GLY A 221 -3.33 -11.84 4.27
CA GLY A 221 -2.86 -12.15 5.61
C GLY A 221 -1.85 -11.13 6.13
N VAL A 222 -0.85 -10.76 5.33
CA VAL A 222 0.13 -9.75 5.73
C VAL A 222 -0.50 -8.37 5.93
N GLN A 223 -1.48 -7.98 5.10
CA GLN A 223 -2.20 -6.73 5.29
C GLN A 223 -3.03 -6.73 6.59
N ALA A 224 -3.68 -7.85 6.93
CA ALA A 224 -4.38 -7.99 8.21
C ALA A 224 -3.42 -7.88 9.40
N VAL A 225 -2.28 -8.56 9.32
CA VAL A 225 -1.21 -8.50 10.33
C VAL A 225 -0.65 -7.08 10.49
N ARG A 226 -0.57 -6.29 9.40
CA ARG A 226 -0.20 -4.87 9.49
C ARG A 226 -1.21 -4.05 10.28
N VAL A 227 -2.51 -4.28 10.09
CA VAL A 227 -3.54 -3.61 10.90
C VAL A 227 -3.38 -3.97 12.38
N LEU A 228 -3.03 -5.22 12.69
CA LEU A 228 -2.74 -5.63 14.06
C LEU A 228 -1.56 -4.86 14.66
N ALA A 229 -0.48 -4.63 13.90
CA ALA A 229 0.65 -3.82 14.36
C ALA A 229 0.23 -2.37 14.69
N ILE A 230 -0.68 -1.79 13.90
CA ILE A 230 -1.23 -0.45 14.17
C ILE A 230 -2.04 -0.45 15.48
N TRP A 231 -2.86 -1.48 15.69
CA TRP A 231 -3.60 -1.64 16.96
C TRP A 231 -2.66 -1.77 18.16
N MET A 232 -1.60 -2.57 18.06
CA MET A 232 -0.59 -2.72 19.12
C MET A 232 0.11 -1.39 19.43
N ALA A 233 0.45 -0.61 18.39
CA ALA A 233 1.01 0.73 18.55
C ALA A 233 0.02 1.71 19.21
N GLY A 234 -1.28 1.61 18.90
CA GLY A 234 -2.30 2.39 19.61
C GLY A 234 -2.40 1.99 21.08
N ARG A 235 -2.35 0.69 21.37
CA ARG A 235 -2.39 0.15 22.74
C ARG A 235 -1.18 0.58 23.57
N SER A 236 0.01 0.68 22.97
CA SER A 236 1.22 1.13 23.69
C SER A 236 1.10 2.56 24.21
N VAL A 237 0.33 3.42 23.54
CA VAL A 237 0.11 4.82 23.87
C VAL A 237 -1.09 5.01 24.82
N GLY A 238 -1.72 3.90 25.26
CA GLY A 238 -2.86 3.91 26.19
C GLY A 238 -4.24 4.02 25.52
N ILE A 239 -4.33 3.81 24.21
CA ILE A 239 -5.63 3.80 23.52
C ILE A 239 -6.33 2.47 23.78
N GLU A 240 -7.34 2.49 24.65
CA GLU A 240 -8.06 1.29 25.06
C GLU A 240 -9.18 0.87 24.11
N LEU A 241 -8.89 0.80 22.82
CA LEU A 241 -9.85 0.36 21.82
C LEU A 241 -9.68 -1.13 21.50
N SER A 242 -10.80 -1.81 21.30
CA SER A 242 -10.79 -3.17 20.75
C SER A 242 -10.13 -3.18 19.35
N PRO A 243 -9.62 -4.32 18.87
CA PRO A 243 -9.03 -4.40 17.53
C PRO A 243 -10.01 -4.08 16.40
N ARG A 244 -11.32 -4.27 16.62
CA ARG A 244 -12.35 -4.19 15.58
C ARG A 244 -12.37 -2.83 14.86
N PRO A 245 -12.47 -1.67 15.55
CA PRO A 245 -12.36 -0.36 14.90
C PRO A 245 -11.13 -0.18 13.99
N TYR A 246 -9.98 -0.76 14.35
CA TYR A 246 -8.77 -0.68 13.53
C TYR A 246 -8.90 -1.51 12.25
N TYR A 247 -9.59 -2.65 12.28
CA TYR A 247 -9.88 -3.43 11.07
C TYR A 247 -10.96 -2.81 10.19
N VAL A 248 -11.86 -2.01 10.75
CA VAL A 248 -12.84 -1.23 9.98
C VAL A 248 -12.18 -0.02 9.34
N MET A 249 -11.47 0.80 10.13
CA MET A 249 -10.94 2.09 9.67
C MET A 249 -9.54 1.99 9.06
N GLY A 250 -8.72 1.03 9.48
CA GLY A 250 -7.34 0.87 9.04
C GLY A 250 -7.19 0.69 7.53
N PRO A 251 -7.99 -0.16 6.86
CA PRO A 251 -7.97 -0.28 5.41
C PRO A 251 -8.28 1.04 4.69
N LEU A 252 -9.15 1.90 5.23
CA LEU A 252 -9.44 3.23 4.65
C LEU A 252 -8.18 4.12 4.69
N LEU A 253 -7.45 4.07 5.81
CA LEU A 253 -6.19 4.78 5.97
C LEU A 253 -5.18 4.35 4.89
N PHE A 254 -5.09 3.05 4.60
CA PHE A 254 -4.26 2.55 3.51
C PHE A 254 -4.74 2.97 2.12
N LEU A 255 -6.05 3.18 1.92
CA LEU A 255 -6.59 3.72 0.67
C LEU A 255 -6.25 5.19 0.48
N VAL A 256 -6.30 5.99 1.54
CA VAL A 256 -5.88 7.39 1.49
C VAL A 256 -4.39 7.48 1.16
N ILE A 257 -3.56 6.65 1.80
CA ILE A 257 -2.11 6.55 1.54
C ILE A 257 -1.82 6.11 0.09
N LEU A 258 -2.70 5.31 -0.52
CA LEU A 258 -2.54 4.88 -1.91
C LEU A 258 -2.64 6.07 -2.88
N VAL A 259 -3.34 7.15 -2.50
CA VAL A 259 -3.45 8.32 -3.34
C VAL A 259 -2.25 9.25 -3.11
N PRO A 260 -1.41 9.51 -4.12
CA PRO A 260 -0.13 10.19 -3.95
C PRO A 260 -0.28 11.71 -3.83
N PHE A 261 -0.96 12.18 -2.78
CA PHE A 261 -1.13 13.61 -2.48
C PHE A 261 0.09 14.20 -1.74
N THR A 262 0.83 13.37 -1.02
CA THR A 262 1.83 13.74 0.01
C THR A 262 3.03 12.78 0.01
N ILE A 263 4.08 13.14 0.76
CA ILE A 263 5.25 12.26 0.99
C ILE A 263 4.82 11.10 1.90
N ASN A 264 4.77 9.88 1.35
CA ASN A 264 4.40 8.63 2.06
C ASN A 264 2.93 8.54 2.56
N GLY A 265 2.06 9.45 2.11
CA GLY A 265 0.67 9.52 2.58
C GLY A 265 0.49 10.49 3.74
#